data_AF-A0A2W5SUS1-F1
#
_entry.id   AF-A0A2W5SUS1-F1
#
_cell.length_a   1.000
_cell.length_b   1.000
_cell.length_c   1.000
_cell.angle_alpha   90.00
_cell.angle_beta   90.00
_cell.angle_gamma   90.00
#
_symmetry.space_group_name_H-M   'P 1'
#
loop_
_entity.id
_entity.type
_entity.pdbx_description
1 polymer ?
#
loop_
_entity_poly.entity_id
_entity_poly.type
_entity_poly.pdbx_seq_one_letter_code
_entity_poly.pdbx_strand_id
1 'polypeptide(L)'
;MPGKRALLRGGSVSDRRVAQFQSGGIMKSPAFRRFVDGLNTGTLIQHMFTSQLDEWVFALPPLAEQNVIVREVESAFAKWTSSAELANSAQSAMPTLERTLLAKAFRGELVT
;
A
#
# COMPACT_ATOMS: atom_id res chain seq x y z
N MET A 1 -37.38 22.75 5.59
CA MET A 1 -36.73 22.07 6.73
C MET A 1 -35.23 21.98 6.48
N PRO A 2 -34.41 22.83 7.11
CA PRO A 2 -32.97 22.90 6.89
C PRO A 2 -32.23 21.96 7.85
N GLY A 3 -31.14 21.32 7.43
CA GLY A 3 -30.21 20.70 8.38
C GLY A 3 -29.67 19.31 8.06
N LYS A 4 -29.03 19.10 6.89
CA LYS A 4 -28.08 17.98 6.68
C LYS A 4 -26.85 18.37 5.85
N ARG A 5 -26.40 19.64 5.93
CA ARG A 5 -25.17 20.11 5.25
C ARG A 5 -24.14 20.62 6.25
N ALA A 6 -23.80 19.83 7.26
CA ALA A 6 -22.86 20.26 8.30
C ALA A 6 -22.09 19.13 8.98
N LEU A 7 -21.44 18.21 8.25
CA LEU A 7 -20.46 17.28 8.86
C LEU A 7 -19.27 16.92 7.95
N LEU A 8 -18.94 17.72 6.94
CA LEU A 8 -17.78 17.45 6.06
C LEU A 8 -16.76 18.61 6.02
N ARG A 9 -16.50 19.24 7.16
CA ARG A 9 -15.37 20.18 7.31
C ARG A 9 -14.71 19.98 8.66
N GLY A 10 -13.80 19.03 8.71
CA GLY A 10 -13.00 18.78 9.91
C GLY A 10 -12.24 17.45 9.92
N GLY A 11 -12.05 16.79 8.78
CA GLY A 11 -11.24 15.57 8.76
C GLY A 11 -9.76 15.94 8.86
N SER A 12 -9.20 15.79 10.06
CA SER A 12 -7.75 15.73 10.29
C SER A 12 -7.09 14.82 9.22
N VAL A 13 -5.84 15.09 8.84
CA VAL A 13 -5.12 14.26 7.85
C VAL A 13 -5.07 12.78 8.29
N SER A 14 -5.08 12.49 9.59
CA SER A 14 -5.24 11.13 10.12
C SER A 14 -6.58 10.50 9.75
N ASP A 15 -7.67 11.27 9.81
CA ASP A 15 -9.04 10.81 9.58
C ASP A 15 -9.24 10.38 8.12
N ARG A 16 -8.61 11.10 7.18
CA ARG A 16 -8.61 10.70 5.76
C ARG A 16 -7.82 9.42 5.50
N ARG A 17 -6.71 9.21 6.21
CA ARG A 17 -5.87 8.01 6.03
C ARG A 17 -6.54 6.76 6.57
N VAL A 18 -7.16 6.87 7.74
CA VAL A 18 -7.99 5.80 8.31
C VAL A 18 -9.16 5.47 7.38
N ALA A 19 -9.85 6.48 6.83
CA ALA A 19 -10.91 6.26 5.84
C ALA A 19 -10.40 5.57 4.55
N GLN A 20 -9.18 5.89 4.11
CA GLN A 20 -8.55 5.24 2.97
C GLN A 20 -8.14 3.79 3.27
N PHE A 21 -7.69 3.50 4.49
CA PHE A 21 -7.46 2.14 4.98
C PHE A 21 -8.76 1.33 5.02
N GLN A 22 -9.85 1.91 5.52
CA GLN A 22 -11.16 1.25 5.57
C GLN A 22 -11.75 0.98 4.18
N SER A 23 -11.67 1.92 3.25
CA SER A 23 -12.23 1.74 1.89
C SER A 23 -11.35 0.88 0.99
N GLY A 24 -10.04 1.13 0.98
CA GLY A 24 -9.11 0.48 0.06
C GLY A 24 -8.44 -0.78 0.62
N GLY A 25 -8.15 -0.82 1.92
CA GLY A 25 -7.46 -1.93 2.57
C GLY A 25 -8.38 -3.13 2.80
N ILE A 26 -9.59 -2.87 3.28
CA ILE A 26 -10.57 -3.91 3.62
C ILE A 26 -11.07 -4.64 2.36
N MET A 27 -11.36 -3.91 1.28
CA MET A 27 -11.74 -4.52 -0.01
C MET A 27 -10.60 -5.31 -0.67
N LYS A 28 -9.34 -5.04 -0.31
CA LYS A 28 -8.19 -5.84 -0.79
C LYS A 28 -7.84 -6.98 0.16
N SER A 29 -8.50 -7.08 1.31
CA SER A 29 -8.21 -8.09 2.32
C SER A 29 -8.55 -9.50 1.81
N PRO A 30 -7.81 -10.53 2.27
CA PRO A 30 -8.15 -11.92 1.95
C PRO A 30 -9.55 -12.33 2.42
N ALA A 31 -10.04 -11.74 3.52
CA ALA A 31 -11.37 -12.02 4.04
C ALA A 31 -12.47 -11.57 3.08
N PHE A 32 -12.35 -10.35 2.54
CA PHE A 32 -13.27 -9.84 1.53
C PHE A 32 -13.17 -10.65 0.24
N ARG A 33 -11.94 -10.99 -0.19
CA ARG A 33 -11.73 -11.79 -1.40
C ARG A 33 -12.37 -13.18 -1.30
N ARG A 34 -12.23 -13.86 -0.15
CA ARG A 34 -12.91 -15.15 0.12
C ARG A 34 -14.43 -15.03 0.16
N PHE A 35 -14.96 -13.91 0.65
CA PHE A 35 -16.39 -13.63 0.62
C PHE A 35 -16.88 -13.51 -0.83
N VAL A 36 -16.21 -12.71 -1.65
CA VAL A 36 -16.51 -12.57 -3.09
C VAL A 36 -16.38 -13.91 -3.82
N ASP A 37 -15.35 -14.70 -3.53
CA ASP A 37 -15.16 -16.03 -4.10
C ASP A 37 -16.25 -17.03 -3.65
N GLY A 38 -16.84 -16.86 -2.47
CA GLY A 38 -17.96 -17.67 -1.99
C GLY A 38 -19.31 -17.32 -2.63
N LEU A 39 -19.46 -16.10 -3.12
CA LEU A 39 -20.63 -15.67 -3.91
C LEU A 39 -20.59 -16.20 -5.36
N ASN A 40 -19.48 -16.84 -5.75
CA ASN A 40 -19.21 -17.29 -7.11
C ASN A 40 -19.64 -18.74 -7.35
N THR A 41 -20.84 -18.90 -7.93
CA THR A 41 -21.33 -20.19 -8.42
C THR A 41 -21.33 -20.30 -9.97
N GLY A 42 -21.04 -19.23 -10.75
CA GLY A 42 -20.94 -19.35 -12.22
C GLY A 42 -20.51 -18.13 -13.07
N THR A 43 -19.69 -18.44 -14.10
CA THR A 43 -19.27 -17.82 -15.39
C THR A 43 -18.92 -16.32 -15.60
N LEU A 44 -17.66 -16.13 -16.02
CA LEU A 44 -17.02 -15.09 -16.87
C LEU A 44 -17.14 -13.59 -16.58
N ILE A 45 -18.23 -13.06 -16.03
CA ILE A 45 -18.28 -11.65 -15.59
C ILE A 45 -18.91 -11.57 -14.21
N GLN A 46 -18.12 -11.03 -13.29
CA GLN A 46 -18.41 -10.92 -11.88
C GLN A 46 -19.34 -9.74 -11.62
N HIS A 47 -20.62 -10.01 -11.34
CA HIS A 47 -21.57 -9.00 -10.88
C HIS A 47 -21.86 -9.20 -9.39
N MET A 48 -21.44 -8.21 -8.59
CA MET A 48 -21.74 -8.13 -7.17
C MET A 48 -22.82 -7.06 -6.95
N PHE A 49 -23.93 -7.43 -6.31
CA PHE A 49 -24.99 -6.49 -5.97
C PHE A 49 -24.67 -5.76 -4.66
N THR A 50 -25.16 -4.53 -4.51
CA THR A 50 -24.97 -3.74 -3.28
C THR A 50 -25.60 -4.40 -2.06
N SER A 51 -26.69 -5.14 -2.22
CA SER A 51 -27.32 -5.90 -1.14
C SER A 51 -26.42 -7.00 -0.57
N GLN A 52 -25.57 -7.60 -1.40
CA GLN A 52 -24.61 -8.62 -0.95
C GLN A 52 -23.45 -7.99 -0.17
N LEU A 53 -23.10 -6.73 -0.47
CA LEU A 53 -22.11 -5.99 0.32
C LEU A 53 -22.64 -5.63 1.71
N ASP A 54 -23.94 -5.33 1.83
CA ASP A 54 -24.56 -5.01 3.12
C ASP A 54 -24.59 -6.24 4.06
N GLU A 55 -24.63 -7.44 3.51
CA GLU A 55 -24.54 -8.70 4.27
C GLU A 55 -23.12 -9.02 4.76
N TRP A 56 -22.10 -8.35 4.22
CA TRP A 56 -20.72 -8.62 4.58
C TRP A 56 -20.33 -7.94 5.89
N VAL A 57 -20.16 -8.75 6.94
CA VAL A 57 -19.71 -8.28 8.25
C VAL A 57 -18.21 -8.47 8.39
N PHE A 58 -17.51 -7.41 8.81
CA PHE A 58 -16.12 -7.47 9.19
C PHE A 58 -15.91 -6.82 10.57
N ALA A 59 -14.96 -7.33 11.33
CA ALA A 59 -14.59 -6.74 12.61
C ALA A 59 -13.79 -5.44 12.36
N LEU A 60 -14.37 -4.30 12.70
CA LEU A 60 -13.67 -3.02 12.66
C LEU A 60 -13.07 -2.74 14.05
N PRO A 61 -11.73 -2.65 14.19
CA PRO A 61 -11.10 -2.37 15.48
C PRO A 61 -11.39 -0.93 15.94
N PRO A 62 -11.19 -0.57 17.23
CA PRO A 62 -11.37 0.80 17.70
C PRO A 62 -10.45 1.82 17.00
N LEU A 63 -10.86 3.08 16.92
CA LEU A 63 -10.10 4.13 16.20
C LEU A 63 -8.64 4.28 16.68
N ALA A 64 -8.37 4.08 17.97
CA ALA A 64 -7.01 4.14 18.50
C ALA A 64 -6.12 3.04 17.90
N GLU A 65 -6.64 1.82 17.78
CA GLU A 65 -5.94 0.69 17.18
C GLU A 65 -5.82 0.86 15.65
N GLN A 66 -6.87 1.36 14.98
CA GLN A 66 -6.81 1.69 13.55
C GLN A 66 -5.65 2.67 13.24
N ASN A 67 -5.47 3.70 14.06
CA ASN A 67 -4.36 4.65 13.90
C ASN A 67 -2.99 3.99 14.07
N VAL A 68 -2.86 3.06 15.02
CA VAL A 68 -1.62 2.29 15.21
C VAL A 68 -1.34 1.43 13.98
N ILE A 69 -2.34 0.70 13.49
CA ILE A 69 -2.22 -0.15 12.30
C ILE A 69 -1.77 0.69 11.09
N VAL A 70 -2.43 1.83 10.84
CA VAL A 70 -2.07 2.73 9.73
C VAL A 70 -0.62 3.20 9.86
N ARG A 71 -0.19 3.61 11.06
CA ARG A 71 1.18 4.06 11.30
C ARG A 71 2.22 2.96 11.03
N GLU A 72 1.99 1.74 11.51
CA GLU A 72 2.92 0.63 11.31
C GLU A 72 3.02 0.23 9.82
N VAL A 73 1.88 0.20 9.13
CA VAL A 73 1.84 -0.06 7.68
C VAL A 73 2.60 1.02 6.92
N GLU A 74 2.38 2.30 7.22
CA GLU A 74 3.11 3.40 6.58
C GLU A 74 4.63 3.32 6.85
N SER A 75 5.03 3.00 8.07
CA SER A 75 6.45 2.82 8.41
C SER A 75 7.08 1.67 7.62
N ALA A 76 6.37 0.54 7.48
CA ALA A 76 6.84 -0.59 6.69
C ALA A 76 6.97 -0.23 5.21
N PHE A 77 5.98 0.47 4.63
CA PHE A 77 6.06 0.93 3.25
C PHE A 77 7.21 1.92 3.03
N ALA A 78 7.43 2.85 3.95
CA ALA A 78 8.55 3.80 3.84
C ALA A 78 9.91 3.07 3.79
N LYS A 79 10.11 2.09 4.67
CA LYS A 79 11.33 1.25 4.69
C LYS A 79 11.50 0.44 3.41
N TRP A 80 10.40 -0.10 2.88
CA TRP A 80 10.42 -0.85 1.63
C TRP A 80 10.80 0.05 0.45
N THR A 81 10.18 1.22 0.34
CA THR A 81 10.48 2.20 -0.72
C THR A 81 11.94 2.66 -0.65
N SER A 82 12.45 3.00 0.54
CA SER A 82 13.86 3.41 0.68
C SER A 82 14.82 2.29 0.27
N SER A 83 14.48 1.03 0.59
CA SER A 83 15.29 -0.13 0.20
C SER A 83 15.26 -0.37 -1.32
N ALA A 84 14.11 -0.19 -1.94
CA ALA A 84 13.95 -0.29 -3.40
C ALA A 84 14.72 0.83 -4.13
N GLU A 85 14.70 2.05 -3.61
CA GLU A 85 15.48 3.18 -4.14
C GLU A 85 16.99 2.93 -4.02
N LEU A 86 17.45 2.40 -2.89
CA LEU A 86 18.86 2.02 -2.70
C LEU A 86 19.29 0.95 -3.70
N ALA A 87 18.48 -0.08 -3.89
CA ALA A 87 18.76 -1.15 -4.85
C ALA A 87 18.85 -0.62 -6.29
N ASN A 88 17.89 0.22 -6.70
CA ASN A 88 17.90 0.85 -8.02
C ASN A 88 19.11 1.77 -8.23
N SER A 89 19.49 2.53 -7.19
CA SER A 89 20.65 3.41 -7.23
C SER A 89 21.95 2.61 -7.37
N ALA A 90 22.09 1.53 -6.60
CA ALA A 90 23.23 0.62 -6.70
C ALA A 90 23.32 -0.01 -8.09
N GLN A 91 22.20 -0.51 -8.63
CA GLN A 91 22.15 -1.08 -9.97
C GLN A 91 22.55 -0.06 -11.04
N SER A 92 22.12 1.19 -10.91
CA SER A 92 22.46 2.27 -11.85
C SER A 92 23.93 2.70 -11.74
N ALA A 93 24.57 2.49 -10.58
CA ALA A 93 25.98 2.81 -10.36
C ALA A 93 26.95 1.74 -10.89
N MET A 94 26.49 0.49 -11.08
CA MET A 94 27.33 -0.63 -11.54
C MET A 94 28.12 -0.33 -12.83
N PRO A 95 27.51 0.22 -13.91
CA PRO A 95 28.24 0.48 -15.15
C PRO A 95 29.33 1.54 -14.99
N THR A 96 29.14 2.50 -14.08
CA THR A 96 30.14 3.53 -13.79
C THR A 96 31.29 2.96 -12.96
N LEU A 97 30.98 2.10 -11.99
CA LEU A 97 31.97 1.36 -11.21
C LEU A 97 32.83 0.46 -12.11
N GLU A 98 32.21 -0.28 -13.03
CA GLU A 98 32.92 -1.10 -14.02
C GLU A 98 33.88 -0.28 -14.88
N ARG A 99 33.42 0.85 -15.43
CA ARG A 99 34.26 1.74 -16.24
C ARG A 99 35.42 2.33 -15.46
N THR A 100 35.19 2.77 -14.22
CA THR A 100 36.25 3.35 -13.38
C THR A 100 37.25 2.30 -12.92
N LEU A 101 36.79 1.08 -12.60
CA LEU A 101 37.66 -0.05 -12.28
C LEU A 101 38.53 -0.46 -13.47
N LEU A 102 37.93 -0.64 -14.66
CA LEU A 102 38.67 -0.92 -15.89
C LEU A 102 39.68 0.19 -16.19
N ALA A 103 39.29 1.45 -16.09
CA ALA A 103 40.19 2.57 -16.33
C ALA A 103 41.38 2.59 -15.36
N LYS A 104 41.16 2.28 -14.07
CA LYS A 104 42.24 2.12 -13.08
C LYS A 104 43.13 0.91 -13.38
N ALA A 105 42.55 -0.20 -13.86
CA ALA A 105 43.28 -1.42 -14.17
C ALA A 105 44.24 -1.20 -15.34
N PHE A 106 43.75 -0.54 -16.41
CA PHE A 106 44.57 -0.19 -17.57
C PHE A 106 45.67 0.84 -17.25
N ARG A 107 45.50 1.70 -16.24
CA ARG A 107 46.55 2.61 -15.78
C ARG A 107 47.57 1.98 -14.82
N GLY A 108 47.38 0.71 -14.43
CA GLY A 108 48.27 0.01 -13.49
C GLY A 108 48.12 0.45 -12.02
N GLU A 109 47.13 1.29 -11.71
CA GLU A 109 46.89 1.87 -10.37
C GLU A 109 46.21 0.89 -9.39
N LEU A 110 45.97 -0.35 -9.81
CA LEU A 110 45.20 -1.36 -9.06
C LEU A 110 46.07 -2.37 -8.31
N VAL A 111 47.37 -2.44 -8.62
CA VAL A 111 48.30 -3.46 -8.10
C VAL A 111 49.52 -2.84 -7.38
N THR A 112 49.65 -1.51 -7.35
CA THR A 112 50.74 -0.83 -6.61
C THR A 112 50.37 -0.52 -5.17
#